data_AF-A0A354YEE4-F1
#
_entry.id   AF-A0A354YEE4-F1
#
_cell.length_a   1.000
_cell.length_b   1.000
_cell.length_c   1.000
_cell.angle_alpha   90.00
_cell.angle_beta   90.00
_cell.angle_gamma   90.00
#
_symmetry.space_group_name_H-M   'P 1'
#
loop_
_entity.id
_entity.type
_entity.pdbx_description
1 polymer ?
#
loop_
_entity_poly.entity_id
_entity_poly.type
_entity_poly.pdbx_seq_one_letter_code
_entity_poly.pdbx_strand_id
1 'polypeptide(L)' 'LPAAVAALLSDSDAAAAQGALFDDGRQLSRLIGRPTTALDDTLKAALAA' A
#
# COMPACT_ATOMS: atom_id res chain seq x y z
N LEU A 1 -15.96 -9.03 14.43
CA LEU A 1 -15.45 -9.84 13.30
C LEU A 1 -15.28 -11.28 13.77
N PRO A 2 -15.39 -12.29 12.89
CA PRO A 2 -14.95 -13.65 13.21
C PRO A 2 -13.50 -13.65 13.73
N ALA A 3 -13.20 -14.50 14.72
CA ALA A 3 -11.93 -14.43 15.47
C ALA A 3 -10.69 -14.53 14.56
N ALA A 4 -10.71 -15.43 13.58
CA ALA A 4 -9.59 -15.59 12.63
C ALA A 4 -9.36 -14.33 11.77
N VAL A 5 -10.43 -13.66 11.34
CA VAL A 5 -10.33 -12.43 10.55
C VAL A 5 -9.83 -11.27 11.39
N ALA A 6 -10.28 -11.18 12.65
CA ALA A 6 -9.80 -10.16 13.58
C ALA A 6 -8.29 -10.31 13.84
N ALA A 7 -7.83 -11.54 14.10
CA ALA A 7 -6.42 -11.83 14.30
C ALA A 7 -5.57 -11.50 13.07
N LEU A 8 -6.03 -11.90 11.87
CA LEU A 8 -5.33 -11.57 10.62
C LEU A 8 -5.15 -10.06 10.44
N LEU A 9 -6.18 -9.27 10.71
CA LEU A 9 -6.12 -7.82 10.58
C LEU A 9 -5.20 -7.19 11.64
N SER A 10 -5.25 -7.63 12.89
CA SER A 10 -4.36 -7.11 13.94
C SER A 10 -2.89 -7.44 13.66
N ASP A 11 -2.62 -8.64 13.17
CA ASP A 11 -1.25 -9.06 12.82
C ASP A 11 -0.74 -8.28 11.61
N SER A 12 -1.60 -8.02 10.62
CA SER A 12 -1.27 -7.19 9.46
C SER A 12 -0.96 -5.75 9.86
N ASP A 13 -1.74 -5.16 10.77
CA ASP A 13 -1.51 -3.81 11.29
C ASP A 13 -0.18 -3.71 12.06
N ALA A 14 0.06 -4.66 12.96
CA ALA A 14 1.31 -4.74 13.70
C ALA A 14 2.54 -4.90 12.79
N ALA A 15 2.42 -5.69 11.71
CA ALA A 15 3.49 -5.86 10.73
C ALA A 15 3.66 -4.63 9.83
N ALA A 16 2.57 -3.95 9.45
CA ALA A 16 2.63 -2.72 8.67
C ALA A 16 3.39 -1.63 9.43
N ALA A 17 3.17 -1.49 10.74
CA ALA A 17 3.93 -0.60 11.61
C ALA A 17 5.43 -0.94 11.68
N GLN A 18 5.79 -2.20 11.40
CA GLN A 18 7.18 -2.69 11.34
C GLN A 18 7.77 -2.63 9.91
N GLY A 19 7.08 -2.00 8.95
CA GLY A 19 7.58 -1.78 7.60
C GLY A 19 7.21 -2.86 6.58
N ALA A 20 6.31 -3.79 6.90
CA ALA A 20 5.92 -4.88 5.99
C ALA A 20 5.28 -4.40 4.67
N LEU A 21 4.83 -3.14 4.59
CA LEU A 21 4.26 -2.54 3.37
C LEU A 21 5.30 -1.81 2.50
N PHE A 22 6.54 -1.67 2.95
CA PHE A 22 7.58 -0.99 2.18
C PHE A 22 8.22 -1.95 1.16
N ASP A 23 8.24 -1.54 -0.11
CA ASP A 23 9.00 -2.17 -1.20
C ASP A 23 9.65 -1.07 -2.05
N ASP A 24 10.96 -1.19 -2.30
CA ASP A 24 11.71 -0.31 -3.18
C ASP A 24 12.21 -1.01 -4.45
N GLY A 25 11.87 -2.28 -4.64
CA GLY A 25 12.41 -3.08 -5.74
C GLY A 25 11.76 -2.78 -7.10
N ARG A 26 10.72 -1.93 -7.17
CA ARG A 26 10.10 -1.41 -8.40
C ARG A 26 9.55 -2.48 -9.36
N GLN A 27 9.09 -3.64 -8.86
CA GLN A 27 8.60 -4.71 -9.74
C GLN A 27 7.39 -4.26 -10.57
N LEU A 28 6.44 -3.53 -9.94
CA LEU A 28 5.26 -3.04 -10.63
C LEU A 28 5.62 -2.09 -11.79
N SER A 29 6.52 -1.13 -11.56
CA SER A 29 6.97 -0.19 -12.60
C SER A 29 7.57 -0.91 -13.81
N ARG A 30 8.36 -1.97 -13.56
CA ARG A 30 8.92 -2.80 -14.64
C ARG A 30 7.82 -3.55 -15.39
N LEU A 31 6.87 -4.14 -14.68
CA LEU A 31 5.77 -4.90 -15.26
C LEU A 31 4.90 -4.04 -16.17
N ILE A 32 4.61 -2.79 -15.76
CA ILE A 32 3.71 -1.90 -16.50
C ILE A 32 4.42 -0.96 -17.49
N GLY A 33 5.75 -0.98 -17.57
CA GLY A 33 6.53 -0.18 -18.51
C GLY A 33 6.53 1.33 -18.26
N ARG A 34 6.11 1.78 -17.06
CA ARG A 34 6.09 3.20 -16.66
C ARG A 34 6.31 3.34 -15.15
N PRO A 35 6.69 4.53 -14.64
CA PRO A 35 6.66 4.80 -13.20
C PRO A 35 5.27 4.56 -12.59
N THR A 36 5.26 4.09 -11.33
CA THR A 36 4.04 4.09 -10.52
C THR A 36 3.58 5.51 -10.26
N THR A 37 2.27 5.69 -10.06
CA THR A 37 1.69 7.00 -9.75
C THR A 37 2.19 7.45 -8.38
N ALA A 38 2.73 8.67 -8.30
CA ALA A 38 3.16 9.24 -7.03
C ALA A 38 1.95 9.55 -6.13
N LEU A 39 2.17 9.53 -4.81
CA LEU A 39 1.12 9.85 -3.84
C LEU A 39 0.64 11.29 -4.02
N ASP A 40 1.56 12.24 -4.26
CA ASP A 40 1.24 13.65 -4.49
C ASP A 40 0.27 13.86 -5.67
N ASP A 41 0.47 13.12 -6.76
CA ASP A 41 -0.41 13.21 -7.94
C ASP A 41 -1.79 12.61 -7.63
N THR A 42 -1.82 11.56 -6.82
CA THR A 42 -3.07 10.93 -6.35
C THR A 42 -3.85 11.88 -5.44
N LEU A 43 -3.16 12.55 -4.51
CA LEU A 43 -3.75 13.54 -3.60
C LEU A 43 -4.33 14.73 -4.35
N LYS A 44 -3.59 15.27 -5.34
CA LYS A 44 -4.08 16.37 -6.19
C LYS A 44 -5.37 15.98 -6.91
N ALA A 45 -5.42 14.77 -7.49
CA ALA A 45 -6.59 14.28 -8.20
C ALA A 45 -7.80 14.10 -7.26
N ALA A 46 -7.59 13.56 -6.05
CA ALA A 46 -8.66 13.30 -5.09
C ALA A 46 -9.27 14.58 -4.49
N LEU A 47 -8.46 15.64 -4.31
CA LEU A 47 -8.88 16.91 -3.71
C LEU A 47 -9.39 17.95 -4.72
N ALA A 48 -9.27 17.67 -6.02
CA ALA A 48 -9.76 18.55 -7.08
C ALA A 48 -11.25 18.35 -7.40
N ALA A 49 -11.91 17.35 -6.79
CA ALA A 49 -13.34 17.07 -6.89
C ALA A 49 -14.14 17.78 -5.78
#